data_AF-A0AAX1VZJ3-F1
#
_entry.id   AF-A0AAX1VZJ3-F1
#
_cell.length_a   1.000
_cell.length_b   1.000
_cell.length_c   1.000
_cell.angle_alpha   90.00
_cell.angle_beta   90.00
_cell.angle_gamma   90.00
#
_symmetry.space_group_name_H-M   'P 1'
#
loop_
_entity.id
_entity.type
_entity.pdbx_description
1 polymer ?
#
loop_
_entity_poly.entity_id
_entity_poly.type
_entity_poly.pdbx_seq_one_letter_code
_entity_poly.pdbx_strand_id
1 'polypeptide(L)'
;MSKEQIDAGITAFREKLSEIQSAETNEYRLEALQFAQGMLFTLWRIEFVNEEQFEQLKIDLLNADSQALRTLKLSILEPNHG
;
A
#
# COMPACT_ATOMS: atom_id res chain seq x y z
N MET A 1 2.96 18.50 -15.97
CA MET A 1 2.07 18.52 -14.80
C MET A 1 2.75 19.23 -13.65
N SER A 2 2.02 19.74 -12.66
CA SER A 2 2.62 20.47 -11.54
C SER A 2 3.19 19.50 -10.48
N LYS A 3 4.21 19.95 -9.75
CA LYS A 3 4.79 19.24 -8.62
C LYS A 3 3.72 18.82 -7.58
N GLU A 4 2.73 19.69 -7.36
CA GLU A 4 1.61 19.45 -6.46
C GLU A 4 0.78 18.22 -6.84
N GLN A 5 0.60 17.96 -8.15
CA GLN A 5 -0.15 16.78 -8.62
C GLN A 5 0.62 15.48 -8.37
N ILE A 6 1.94 15.52 -8.49
CA ILE A 6 2.83 14.39 -8.18
C ILE A 6 2.81 14.11 -6.69
N ASP A 7 2.99 15.14 -5.87
CA ASP A 7 2.99 15.04 -4.41
C ASP A 7 1.63 14.53 -3.89
N ALA A 8 0.51 14.97 -4.49
CA ALA A 8 -0.82 14.46 -4.18
C ALA A 8 -0.97 12.97 -4.54
N GLY A 9 -0.46 12.53 -5.70
CA GLY A 9 -0.50 11.12 -6.10
C GLY A 9 0.32 10.22 -5.17
N ILE A 10 1.51 10.65 -4.77
CA ILE A 10 2.35 9.94 -3.79
C ILE A 10 1.67 9.90 -2.41
N THR A 11 1.03 11.00 -2.00
CA THR A 11 0.30 11.07 -0.72
C THR A 11 -0.86 10.08 -0.71
N ALA A 12 -1.68 10.07 -1.76
CA ALA A 12 -2.79 9.12 -1.88
C ALA A 12 -2.29 7.66 -1.93
N PHE A 13 -1.14 7.39 -2.56
CA PHE A 13 -0.53 6.07 -2.53
C PHE A 13 -0.14 5.66 -1.10
N ARG A 14 0.48 6.56 -0.33
CA ARG A 14 0.84 6.32 1.07
C ARG A 14 -0.36 6.08 1.98
N GLU A 15 -1.47 6.78 1.73
CA GLU A 15 -2.74 6.51 2.43
C GLU A 15 -3.22 5.07 2.18
N LYS A 16 -3.10 4.56 0.95
CA LYS A 16 -3.41 3.17 0.65
C LYS A 16 -2.47 2.16 1.32
N LEU A 17 -1.20 2.51 1.52
CA LEU A 17 -0.30 1.67 2.31
C LEU A 17 -0.78 1.54 3.76
N SER A 18 -1.26 2.63 4.35
CA SER A 18 -1.85 2.61 5.70
C SER A 18 -3.10 1.72 5.76
N GLU A 19 -3.99 1.80 4.75
CA GLU A 19 -5.17 0.92 4.67
C GLU A 19 -4.80 -0.57 4.59
N ILE A 20 -3.76 -0.91 3.82
CA ILE A 20 -3.23 -2.28 3.76
C ILE A 20 -2.75 -2.72 5.14
N GLN A 21 -1.94 -1.90 5.82
CA GLN A 21 -1.36 -2.21 7.13
C GLN A 21 -2.42 -2.40 8.23
N SER A 22 -3.48 -1.61 8.19
CA SER A 22 -4.59 -1.67 9.15
C SER A 22 -5.71 -2.62 8.75
N ALA A 23 -5.55 -3.40 7.68
CA ALA A 23 -6.61 -4.26 7.20
C ALA A 23 -6.98 -5.34 8.23
N GLU A 24 -8.26 -5.40 8.62
CA GLU A 24 -8.77 -6.36 9.60
C GLU A 24 -9.11 -7.73 8.99
N THR A 25 -9.21 -7.80 7.67
CA THR A 25 -9.48 -9.04 6.92
C THR A 25 -8.55 -9.21 5.74
N ASN A 26 -8.38 -10.46 5.31
CA ASN A 26 -7.61 -10.77 4.10
C ASN A 26 -8.25 -10.20 2.83
N GLU A 27 -9.58 -10.13 2.76
CA GLU A 27 -10.31 -9.60 1.61
C GLU A 27 -10.06 -8.10 1.45
N TYR A 28 -10.26 -7.33 2.53
CA TYR A 28 -9.99 -5.89 2.51
C TYR A 28 -8.52 -5.57 2.23
N ARG A 29 -7.59 -6.35 2.81
CA ARG A 29 -6.15 -6.24 2.49
C ARG A 29 -5.89 -6.40 1.00
N LEU A 30 -6.47 -7.41 0.37
CA LEU A 30 -6.25 -7.70 -1.05
C LEU A 30 -6.83 -6.61 -1.96
N GLU A 31 -8.01 -6.08 -1.63
CA GLU A 31 -8.61 -4.95 -2.36
C GLU A 31 -7.72 -3.70 -2.29
N ALA A 32 -7.27 -3.32 -1.09
CA ALA A 32 -6.39 -2.17 -0.89
C ALA A 32 -5.04 -2.38 -1.61
N LEU A 33 -4.48 -3.59 -1.58
CA LEU A 33 -3.25 -3.96 -2.29
C LEU A 33 -3.40 -3.80 -3.81
N GLN A 34 -4.48 -4.32 -4.39
CA GLN A 34 -4.74 -4.18 -5.83
C GLN A 34 -4.84 -2.70 -6.24
N PHE A 35 -5.51 -1.89 -5.42
CA PHE A 35 -5.65 -0.47 -5.70
C PHE A 35 -4.29 0.25 -5.63
N ALA A 36 -3.50 -0.01 -4.59
CA ALA A 36 -2.15 0.56 -4.44
C ALA A 36 -1.22 0.15 -5.59
N GLN A 37 -1.28 -1.11 -6.06
CA GLN A 37 -0.53 -1.56 -7.24
C GLN A 37 -0.93 -0.80 -8.51
N GLY A 38 -2.23 -0.57 -8.71
CA GLY A 38 -2.73 0.24 -9.82
C GLY A 38 -2.23 1.69 -9.76
N MET A 39 -2.19 2.29 -8.58
CA MET A 39 -1.65 3.64 -8.36
C MET A 39 -0.15 3.70 -8.64
N LEU A 40 0.62 2.75 -8.14
CA LEU A 40 2.07 2.67 -8.38
C LEU A 40 2.38 2.53 -9.88
N PHE A 41 1.67 1.64 -10.58
CA PHE A 41 1.80 1.50 -12.02
C PHE A 41 1.42 2.80 -12.76
N THR A 42 0.36 3.47 -12.33
CA THR A 42 -0.07 4.75 -12.91
C THR A 42 1.01 5.80 -12.75
N LEU A 43 1.53 6.01 -11.54
CA LEU A 43 2.60 6.96 -11.24
C LEU A 43 3.85 6.72 -12.10
N TRP A 44 4.21 5.45 -12.31
CA TRP A 44 5.34 5.07 -13.16
C TRP A 44 5.08 5.33 -14.65
N ARG A 45 3.96 4.84 -15.17
CA ARG A 45 3.66 4.85 -16.61
C ARG A 45 3.53 6.25 -17.19
N ILE A 46 3.05 7.20 -16.38
CA ILE A 46 2.91 8.60 -16.78
C ILE A 46 4.14 9.44 -16.41
N GLU A 47 5.25 8.79 -16.03
CA GLU A 47 6.54 9.38 -15.69
C GLU A 47 6.46 10.42 -14.56
N PHE A 48 5.55 10.24 -13.59
CA PHE A 48 5.45 11.14 -12.44
C PHE A 48 6.50 10.87 -11.39
N VAL A 49 7.02 9.64 -11.35
CA VAL A 49 8.10 9.25 -10.48
C VAL A 49 9.25 8.72 -11.33
N ASN A 50 10.48 9.00 -10.91
CA ASN A 50 11.66 8.41 -11.53
C ASN A 50 11.86 6.97 -11.02
N GLU A 51 12.86 6.27 -11.59
CA GLU A 51 13.12 4.87 -11.27
C GLU A 51 13.42 4.64 -9.78
N GLU A 52 14.23 5.50 -9.18
CA GLU A 52 14.56 5.43 -7.75
C GLU A 52 13.33 5.58 -6.86
N GLN A 53 12.48 6.57 -7.16
CA GLN A 53 11.22 6.79 -6.45
C GLN A 53 10.26 5.61 -6.64
N PHE A 54 10.15 5.07 -7.86
CA PHE A 54 9.33 3.90 -8.13
C PHE A 54 9.79 2.68 -7.32
N GLU A 55 11.09 2.41 -7.30
CA GLU A 55 11.67 1.30 -6.54
C GLU A 55 11.42 1.45 -5.04
N GLN A 56 11.56 2.67 -4.50
CA GLN A 56 11.25 2.93 -3.10
C GLN A 56 9.77 2.70 -2.78
N LEU A 57 8.86 3.24 -3.60
CA LEU A 57 7.41 3.05 -3.40
C LEU A 57 7.00 1.57 -3.53
N LYS A 58 7.66 0.82 -4.41
CA LYS A 58 7.47 -0.64 -4.53
C LYS A 58 7.91 -1.37 -3.26
N ILE A 59 9.04 -1.00 -2.68
CA ILE A 59 9.52 -1.57 -1.40
C ILE A 59 8.52 -1.25 -0.28
N ASP A 60 8.04 -0.01 -0.20
CA ASP A 60 7.08 0.41 0.81
C ASP A 60 5.78 -0.39 0.72
N LEU A 61 5.30 -0.68 -0.49
CA LEU A 61 4.13 -1.53 -0.74
C LEU A 61 4.33 -2.97 -0.23
N LEU A 62 5.46 -3.59 -0.58
CA LEU A 62 5.77 -4.95 -0.14
C LEU A 62 5.91 -5.04 1.38
N ASN A 63 6.47 -4.01 2.01
CA ASN A 63 6.58 -3.92 3.46
C ASN A 63 5.22 -3.77 4.13
N ALA A 64 4.34 -2.91 3.59
CA ALA A 64 2.98 -2.75 4.09
C ALA A 64 2.20 -4.07 4.05
N ASP A 65 2.27 -4.79 2.91
CA ASP A 65 1.59 -6.08 2.76
C ASP A 65 2.16 -7.16 3.70
N SER A 66 3.48 -7.23 3.81
CA SER A 66 4.13 -8.17 4.73
C SER A 66 3.76 -7.89 6.20
N GLN A 67 3.59 -6.63 6.60
CA GLN A 67 3.18 -6.27 7.95
C GLN A 67 1.72 -6.68 8.20
N ALA A 68 0.82 -6.34 7.27
CA ALA A 68 -0.59 -6.71 7.35
C ALA A 68 -0.77 -8.23 7.49
N LEU A 69 -0.05 -9.02 6.69
CA LEU A 69 -0.07 -10.49 6.77
C LEU A 69 0.42 -11.03 8.11
N ARG A 70 1.38 -10.36 8.78
CA ARG A 70 1.82 -10.77 10.12
C ARG A 70 0.74 -10.49 11.15
N THR A 71 0.14 -9.30 11.13
CA THR A 71 -0.94 -8.91 12.03
C THR A 71 -2.14 -9.85 11.89
N LEU A 72 -2.60 -10.10 10.66
CA LEU A 72 -3.73 -10.98 10.39
C LEU A 72 -3.48 -12.44 10.78
N LYS A 73 -2.24 -12.92 10.69
CA LYS A 73 -1.90 -14.27 11.16
C LYS A 73 -1.93 -14.36 12.69
N LEU A 74 -1.49 -13.33 13.38
CA LEU A 74 -1.51 -13.28 14.85
C LEU A 74 -2.94 -13.20 15.39
N SER A 75 -3.82 -12.42 14.75
CA SER A 75 -5.24 -12.32 15.16
C SER A 75 -6.03 -13.62 14.96
N ILE A 76 -5.60 -14.52 14.07
CA ILE A 76 -6.18 -15.86 13.92
C ILE A 76 -5.72 -16.81 15.05
N LEU A 77 -4.53 -16.59 15.61
CA LEU A 77 -3.93 -17.44 16.64
C LEU A 77 -4.31 -17.02 18.07
N GLU A 78 -4.77 -15.78 18.26
CA GLU A 78 -5.37 -15.29 19.50
C GLU A 78 -6.89 -15.21 19.32
N PRO A 79 -7.65 -16.32 19.44
CA PRO A 79 -9.09 -16.22 19.49
C PRO A 79 -9.43 -15.40 20.74
N ASN A 80 -10.09 -14.27 20.55
CA ASN A 80 -10.63 -13.44 21.62
C ASN A 80 -11.35 -14.33 22.64
N HIS A 81 -10.75 -14.52 23.82
CA HIS A 81 -11.46 -14.96 25.00
C HIS A 81 -12.19 -13.73 25.56
N GLY A 82 -13.35 -13.43 24.97
CA GLY A 82 -14.29 -12.41 25.42
C GLY A 82 -15.70 -12.93 25.35
#